data_AF-A0A6M3LNC5-F1
#
_entry.id   AF-A0A6M3LNC5-F1
#
_cell.length_a   1.000
_cell.length_b   1.000
_cell.length_c   1.000
_cell.angle_alpha   90.00
_cell.angle_beta   90.00
_cell.angle_gamma   90.00
#
_symmetry.space_group_name_H-M   'P 1'
#
loop_
_entity.id
_entity.type
_entity.pdbx_description
1 polymer ?
#
loop_
_entity_poly.entity_id
_entity_poly.type
_entity_poly.pdbx_seq_one_letter_code
_entity_poly.pdbx_strand_id
1 'polypeptide(L)'
;MTITSETTIQRFIGVSTDNKPTAPVGSFFWEYDTKLMYKCYDGTNWSVYSNAEALGTQIFTSSAATTTTITCAALADVANEYVGQQVLPLQGAMAGEGRFVTAYNGTNQLTVSPAWASDPDAAGNIQFAVVPGGLGILTVALGTNGTTVTDSATTVLGAIGANNADNAFASGSVVANADGSVLEREEYIQANMALAASVATAAELTKVPKSDSTVTWNATALASVNAEVDTALNTIVPASPTAGSLNDALSKAAGGNTFNKATDSLEALADAVALIPTTAMRGTDSAALASVLGALNTAAAAGAVTDADEVMAYVKQLVTQLLASDANVTLIKTQTDKIADKLLFSMDFWSAPQEEVAIPAVGAAATLTLPTVTIVDLPAGATIVRAIAMLKCRMIENTNVAANKLSGATVADTSQVIQVRDDTPGTWRDAIKFADDQFGMAASTREGGDVLIGDTDIAVEVDANDGYNFQYLLAAADVAALNLNDVAVGLRIWYSV
;
A
#
# COMPACT_ATOMS: atom_id res chain seq x y z
N MET A 1 5.26 58.00 -39.18
CA MET A 1 6.10 56.90 -38.67
C MET A 1 5.78 56.77 -37.19
N THR A 2 4.88 55.86 -36.84
CA THR A 2 4.44 55.65 -35.46
C THR A 2 5.50 54.76 -34.79
N ILE A 3 6.23 55.30 -33.83
CA ILE A 3 7.21 54.50 -33.07
C ILE A 3 6.41 53.56 -32.18
N THR A 4 6.41 52.27 -32.54
CA THR A 4 5.58 51.24 -31.89
C THR A 4 6.27 50.58 -30.68
N SER A 5 7.54 50.88 -30.42
CA SER A 5 8.19 50.52 -29.15
C SER A 5 9.23 51.55 -28.75
N GLU A 6 9.00 52.18 -27.61
CA GLU A 6 9.99 52.96 -26.88
C GLU A 6 10.76 51.97 -26.02
N THR A 7 12.03 51.70 -26.35
CA THR A 7 12.88 50.84 -25.52
C THR A 7 13.15 51.56 -24.21
N THR A 8 12.43 51.20 -23.15
CA THR A 8 12.63 51.74 -21.81
C THR A 8 13.92 51.14 -21.27
N ILE A 9 14.99 51.95 -21.29
CA ILE A 9 16.26 51.59 -20.65
C ILE A 9 15.99 51.48 -19.15
N GLN A 10 16.19 50.28 -18.59
CA GLN A 10 15.99 50.00 -17.15
C GLN A 10 17.30 49.86 -16.40
N ARG A 11 18.46 50.00 -17.06
CA ARG A 11 19.77 49.84 -16.45
C ARG A 11 20.69 50.97 -16.87
N PHE A 12 21.18 51.69 -15.89
CA PHE A 12 22.02 52.86 -16.04
C PHE A 12 23.35 52.62 -15.31
N ILE A 13 24.42 53.24 -15.79
CA ILE A 13 25.75 53.22 -15.15
C ILE A 13 26.25 54.67 -15.15
N GLY A 14 26.75 55.15 -14.02
CA GLY A 14 27.34 56.49 -13.88
C GLY A 14 28.27 56.55 -12.67
N VAL A 15 28.68 57.76 -12.26
CA VAL A 15 29.45 58.00 -11.04
C VAL A 15 28.60 58.67 -9.97
N SER A 16 29.02 58.66 -8.71
CA SER A 16 28.26 59.21 -7.58
C SER A 16 27.94 60.71 -7.66
N THR A 17 28.66 61.44 -8.52
CA THR A 17 28.42 62.87 -8.78
C THR A 17 27.40 63.14 -9.90
N ASP A 18 26.97 62.11 -10.63
CA ASP A 18 25.97 62.26 -11.69
C ASP A 18 24.56 62.42 -11.13
N ASN A 19 23.77 63.33 -11.74
CA ASN A 19 22.34 63.37 -11.49
C ASN A 19 21.70 62.07 -12.03
N LYS A 20 21.07 61.29 -11.14
CA LYS A 20 20.38 60.07 -11.52
C LYS A 20 19.16 60.40 -12.42
N PRO A 21 18.91 59.64 -13.50
CA PRO A 21 17.86 59.96 -14.46
C PRO A 21 16.46 59.66 -13.90
N THR A 22 15.43 60.30 -14.46
CA THR A 22 14.04 59.85 -14.32
C THR A 22 13.88 58.55 -15.11
N ALA A 23 13.42 57.48 -14.47
CA ALA A 23 13.34 56.16 -15.08
C ALA A 23 12.11 55.40 -14.58
N PRO A 24 11.59 54.40 -15.29
CA PRO A 24 10.47 53.59 -14.79
C PRO A 24 10.78 52.97 -13.42
N VAL A 25 9.75 52.87 -12.56
CA VAL A 25 9.86 52.19 -11.26
C VAL A 25 10.44 50.78 -11.46
N GLY A 26 11.46 50.46 -10.66
CA GLY A 26 12.21 49.21 -10.75
C GLY A 26 13.49 49.28 -11.58
N SER A 27 13.80 50.40 -12.23
CA SER A 27 15.07 50.59 -12.94
C SER A 27 16.26 50.61 -11.99
N PHE A 28 17.44 50.22 -12.48
CA PHE A 28 18.68 50.12 -11.72
C PHE A 28 19.74 51.12 -12.20
N PHE A 29 20.47 51.73 -11.27
CA PHE A 29 21.59 52.62 -11.54
C PHE A 29 22.82 52.13 -10.77
N TRP A 30 23.89 51.80 -11.49
CA TRP A 30 25.15 51.37 -10.91
C TRP A 30 26.13 52.55 -10.83
N GLU A 31 26.48 52.96 -9.61
CA GLU A 31 27.56 53.92 -9.39
C GLU A 31 28.92 53.21 -9.49
N TYR A 32 29.70 53.55 -10.52
CA TYR A 32 30.95 52.88 -10.84
C TYR A 32 32.07 53.16 -9.82
N ASP A 33 32.09 54.33 -9.21
CA ASP A 33 33.10 54.76 -8.25
C ASP A 33 32.82 54.24 -6.84
N THR A 34 31.58 54.33 -6.36
CA THR A 34 31.18 53.84 -5.03
C THR A 34 30.85 52.35 -5.00
N LYS A 35 30.67 51.73 -6.18
CA LYS A 35 30.19 50.34 -6.35
C LYS A 35 28.81 50.10 -5.72
N LEU A 36 28.03 51.16 -5.52
CA LEU A 36 26.67 51.07 -5.02
C LEU A 36 25.70 50.86 -6.19
N MET A 37 24.74 49.96 -6.00
CA MET A 37 23.60 49.80 -6.90
C MET A 37 22.42 50.57 -6.32
N TYR A 38 21.63 51.22 -7.15
CA TYR A 38 20.42 51.95 -6.76
C TYR A 38 19.22 51.41 -7.53
N LYS A 39 18.04 51.47 -6.92
CA LYS A 39 16.76 51.14 -7.56
C LYS A 39 15.82 52.33 -7.50
N CYS A 40 15.18 52.64 -8.62
CA CYS A 40 14.17 53.69 -8.69
C CYS A 40 12.84 53.17 -8.14
N TYR A 41 12.26 53.83 -7.13
CA TYR A 41 11.06 53.32 -6.45
C TYR A 41 9.77 54.09 -6.81
N ASP A 42 9.87 55.32 -7.32
CA ASP A 42 8.70 56.15 -7.66
C ASP A 42 8.79 56.86 -9.03
N GLY A 43 9.83 56.54 -9.79
CA GLY A 43 10.06 57.11 -11.11
C GLY A 43 11.10 58.25 -11.15
N THR A 44 11.36 58.90 -10.01
CA THR A 44 12.25 60.08 -9.94
C THR A 44 13.32 59.94 -8.86
N ASN A 45 12.99 59.25 -7.76
CA ASN A 45 13.88 59.04 -6.63
C ASN A 45 14.51 57.65 -6.67
N TRP A 46 15.72 57.57 -6.13
CA TRP A 46 16.58 56.39 -6.15
C TRP A 46 17.04 56.07 -4.73
N SER A 47 16.86 54.82 -4.28
CA SER A 47 17.42 54.32 -3.03
C SER A 47 18.57 53.35 -3.30
N VAL A 48 19.53 53.23 -2.38
CA VAL A 48 20.61 52.24 -2.49
C VAL A 48 20.00 50.85 -2.45
N TYR A 49 20.07 50.16 -3.57
CA TYR A 49 19.73 48.75 -3.70
C TYR A 49 20.91 47.93 -3.23
N SER A 50 20.97 47.70 -1.93
CA SER A 50 21.89 46.71 -1.38
C SER A 50 21.38 45.31 -1.72
N ASN A 51 22.27 44.34 -1.95
CA ASN A 51 21.87 42.92 -2.03
C ASN A 51 21.17 42.45 -0.73
N ALA A 52 21.28 43.24 0.34
CA ALA A 52 20.54 43.08 1.58
C ALA A 52 19.01 43.26 1.38
N GLU A 53 18.53 44.14 0.49
CA GLU A 53 17.09 44.24 0.18
C GLU A 53 16.56 43.01 -0.58
N ALA A 54 17.40 42.35 -1.39
CA ALA A 54 17.06 41.09 -2.05
C ALA A 54 16.99 39.90 -1.07
N LEU A 55 17.63 40.03 0.09
CA LEU A 55 17.68 39.03 1.16
C LEU A 55 16.85 39.42 2.39
N GLY A 56 16.08 40.52 2.34
CA GLY A 56 15.26 41.00 3.46
C GLY A 56 16.05 41.50 4.68
N THR A 57 17.34 41.79 4.53
CA THR A 57 18.20 42.28 5.62
C THR A 57 17.84 43.73 5.97
N GLN A 58 17.33 43.95 7.17
CA GLN A 58 16.97 45.28 7.67
C GLN A 58 18.14 45.88 8.46
N ILE A 59 18.48 47.14 8.20
CA ILE A 59 19.54 47.86 8.94
C ILE A 59 18.88 48.81 9.93
N PHE A 60 19.31 48.72 11.19
CA PHE A 60 18.82 49.51 12.31
C PHE A 60 19.96 50.26 12.98
N THR A 61 19.61 51.25 13.79
CA THR A 61 20.54 51.95 14.69
C THR A 61 20.14 51.65 16.13
N SER A 62 21.06 51.16 16.96
CA SER A 62 20.78 50.89 18.37
C SER A 62 20.52 52.18 19.13
N SER A 63 19.75 52.09 20.21
CA SER A 63 19.60 53.11 21.23
C SER A 63 20.33 52.75 22.54
N ALA A 64 20.68 51.46 22.69
CA ALA A 64 21.54 50.90 23.74
C ALA A 64 21.88 49.46 23.37
N ALA A 65 22.99 48.92 23.89
CA ALA A 65 23.25 47.48 23.88
C ALA A 65 23.95 47.02 25.18
N THR A 66 24.00 45.71 25.34
CA THR A 66 24.81 45.01 26.34
C THR A 66 25.46 43.80 25.65
N THR A 67 26.23 42.99 26.38
CA THR A 67 26.79 41.76 25.83
C THR A 67 25.74 40.73 25.40
N THR A 68 24.49 40.83 25.86
CA THR A 68 23.42 39.88 25.53
C THR A 68 22.20 40.50 24.87
N THR A 69 22.11 41.84 24.80
CA THR A 69 20.94 42.52 24.25
C THR A 69 21.32 43.67 23.33
N ILE A 70 20.49 43.96 22.34
CA ILE A 70 20.54 45.20 21.56
C ILE A 70 19.14 45.82 21.55
N THR A 71 19.05 47.10 21.87
CA THR A 71 17.80 47.85 21.93
C THR A 71 17.75 48.83 20.77
N CYS A 72 16.64 48.89 20.05
CA CYS A 72 16.40 49.79 18.94
C CYS A 72 14.92 50.18 18.89
N ALA A 73 14.63 51.48 18.96
CA ALA A 73 13.26 51.99 18.92
C ALA A 73 12.55 51.85 17.55
N ALA A 74 13.30 51.50 16.50
CA ALA A 74 12.78 51.33 15.14
C ALA A 74 12.43 49.87 14.79
N LEU A 75 12.59 48.92 15.73
CA LEU A 75 12.12 47.55 15.53
C LEU A 75 10.59 47.52 15.45
N ALA A 76 10.05 46.69 14.56
CA ALA A 76 8.61 46.55 14.41
C ALA A 76 8.00 45.77 15.59
N ASP A 77 6.83 46.19 16.06
CA ASP A 77 6.06 45.48 17.10
C ASP A 77 5.35 44.27 16.48
N VAL A 78 6.14 43.24 16.18
CA VAL A 78 5.65 41.94 15.71
C VAL A 78 6.28 40.87 16.58
N ALA A 79 5.45 40.22 17.40
CA ALA A 79 5.90 39.20 18.33
C ALA A 79 6.68 38.10 17.59
N ASN A 80 7.89 37.80 18.08
CA ASN A 80 8.80 36.76 17.57
C ASN A 80 9.36 36.93 16.15
N GLU A 81 9.10 38.03 15.44
CA GLU A 81 9.57 38.20 14.04
C GLU A 81 11.10 38.04 13.93
N TYR A 82 11.82 38.59 14.89
CA TYR A 82 13.29 38.60 14.88
C TYR A 82 13.92 37.34 15.50
N VAL A 83 13.15 36.47 16.17
CA VAL A 83 13.71 35.28 16.84
C VAL A 83 14.22 34.28 15.80
N GLY A 84 15.46 33.81 15.98
CA GLY A 84 16.16 32.93 15.05
C GLY A 84 16.86 33.66 13.89
N GLN A 85 16.68 34.98 13.77
CA GLN A 85 17.47 35.80 12.85
C GLN A 85 18.86 36.08 13.41
N GLN A 86 19.82 36.44 12.56
CA GLN A 86 21.17 36.82 12.95
C GLN A 86 21.28 38.35 13.03
N VAL A 87 21.59 38.89 14.20
CA VAL A 87 21.98 40.29 14.36
C VAL A 87 23.47 40.42 14.12
N LEU A 88 23.85 41.28 13.19
CA LEU A 88 25.23 41.57 12.81
C LEU A 88 25.52 43.06 13.05
N PRO A 89 26.27 43.43 14.10
CA PRO A 89 26.77 44.78 14.25
C PRO A 89 27.61 45.16 13.02
N LEU A 90 27.31 46.30 12.40
CA LEU A 90 28.06 46.84 11.26
C LEU A 90 29.15 47.81 11.70
N GLN A 91 29.07 48.28 12.96
CA GLN A 91 29.97 49.24 13.59
C GLN A 91 30.20 48.85 15.06
N GLY A 92 31.11 49.54 15.74
CA GLY A 92 31.40 49.33 17.16
C GLY A 92 32.41 48.21 17.45
N ALA A 93 32.55 47.87 18.73
CA ALA A 93 33.57 46.92 19.23
C ALA A 93 33.37 45.48 18.74
N MET A 94 32.17 45.15 18.26
CA MET A 94 31.78 43.83 17.79
C MET A 94 31.38 43.84 16.30
N ALA A 95 31.87 44.81 15.52
CA ALA A 95 31.55 44.91 14.09
C ALA A 95 31.94 43.61 13.35
N GLY A 96 30.99 43.03 12.62
CA GLY A 96 31.17 41.76 11.90
C GLY A 96 30.90 40.50 12.73
N GLU A 97 30.68 40.62 14.04
CA GLU A 97 30.43 39.48 14.92
C GLU A 97 28.93 39.17 15.09
N GLY A 98 28.37 38.46 14.12
CA GLY A 98 26.94 38.12 14.14
C GLY A 98 26.56 37.16 15.28
N ARG A 99 25.35 37.32 15.83
CA ARG A 99 24.75 36.43 16.84
C ARG A 99 23.29 36.13 16.52
N PHE A 100 22.78 35.00 16.97
CA PHE A 100 21.38 34.65 16.76
C PHE A 100 20.50 35.27 17.83
N VAL A 101 19.38 35.86 17.42
CA VAL A 101 18.35 36.36 18.34
C VAL A 101 17.63 35.17 18.96
N THR A 102 17.63 35.07 20.28
CA THR A 102 16.93 34.04 21.06
C THR A 102 15.62 34.51 21.64
N ALA A 103 15.44 35.83 21.81
CA ALA A 103 14.18 36.42 22.24
C ALA A 103 14.01 37.84 21.68
N TYR A 104 12.77 38.23 21.43
CA TYR A 104 12.36 39.62 21.17
C TYR A 104 11.30 40.00 22.20
N ASN A 105 11.44 41.16 22.84
CA ASN A 105 10.50 41.60 23.88
C ASN A 105 9.15 42.11 23.33
N GLY A 106 8.98 42.12 22.02
CA GLY A 106 7.79 42.64 21.34
C GLY A 106 7.83 44.15 21.09
N THR A 107 8.78 44.90 21.62
CA THR A 107 8.78 46.36 21.48
C THR A 107 10.03 46.91 20.84
N ASN A 108 11.20 46.61 21.39
CA ASN A 108 12.44 47.29 20.99
C ASN A 108 13.73 46.58 21.39
N GLN A 109 13.70 45.39 22.00
CA GLN A 109 14.91 44.72 22.49
C GLN A 109 15.03 43.30 21.96
N LEU A 110 16.17 43.04 21.32
CA LEU A 110 16.60 41.72 20.88
C LEU A 110 17.57 41.14 21.90
N THR A 111 17.34 39.91 22.33
CA THR A 111 18.28 39.12 23.14
C THR A 111 19.01 38.16 22.22
N VAL A 112 20.33 38.05 22.34
CA VAL A 112 21.15 37.20 21.46
C VAL A 112 21.87 36.08 22.19
N SER A 113 22.24 35.04 21.47
CA SER A 113 23.12 33.96 21.93
C SER A 113 24.07 33.49 20.80
N PRO A 114 25.34 33.14 21.11
CA PRO A 114 26.01 33.38 22.39
C PRO A 114 26.17 34.87 22.71
N ALA A 115 26.51 35.22 23.96
CA ALA A 115 26.83 36.60 24.31
C ALA A 115 28.01 37.13 23.49
N TRP A 116 28.02 38.43 23.19
CA TRP A 116 29.20 39.12 22.67
C TRP A 116 30.29 39.19 23.74
N ALA A 117 31.55 39.22 23.30
CA ALA A 117 32.69 39.31 24.22
C ALA A 117 32.78 40.68 24.93
N SER A 118 32.18 41.72 24.34
CA SER A 118 32.06 43.06 24.92
C SER A 118 30.77 43.74 24.45
N ASP A 119 30.42 44.88 25.04
CA ASP A 119 29.24 45.66 24.65
C ASP A 119 29.42 46.17 23.20
N PRO A 120 28.57 45.74 22.24
CA PRO A 120 28.70 46.17 20.85
C PRO A 120 28.46 47.68 20.70
N ASP A 121 27.72 48.30 21.62
CA ASP A 121 27.33 49.72 21.60
C ASP A 121 28.12 50.58 22.61
N ALA A 122 29.31 50.14 23.02
CA ALA A 122 30.13 50.89 23.98
C ALA A 122 30.46 52.34 23.54
N ALA A 123 30.38 52.63 22.23
CA ALA A 123 30.57 53.96 21.65
C ALA A 123 29.27 54.76 21.46
N GLY A 124 28.10 54.14 21.66
CA GLY A 124 26.77 54.71 21.48
C GLY A 124 26.25 54.69 20.04
N ASN A 125 24.99 54.28 19.88
CA ASN A 125 24.20 54.23 18.65
C ASN A 125 24.89 53.58 17.44
N ILE A 126 25.28 52.31 17.55
CA ILE A 126 25.82 51.55 16.41
C ILE A 126 24.77 51.18 15.37
N GLN A 127 25.18 51.08 14.11
CA GLN A 127 24.39 50.42 13.08
C GLN A 127 24.53 48.90 13.18
N PHE A 128 23.43 48.18 13.03
CA PHE A 128 23.41 46.72 12.95
C PHE A 128 22.44 46.26 11.88
N ALA A 129 22.75 45.14 11.25
CA ALA A 129 21.86 44.45 10.32
C ALA A 129 21.18 43.29 11.05
N VAL A 130 19.89 43.09 10.80
CA VAL A 130 19.23 41.82 11.10
C VAL A 130 19.14 41.03 9.80
N VAL A 131 19.93 39.98 9.71
CA VAL A 131 20.01 39.07 8.56
C VAL A 131 19.12 37.87 8.86
N PRO A 132 18.23 37.46 7.95
CA PRO A 132 17.47 36.24 8.14
C PRO A 132 18.42 35.05 8.34
N GLY A 133 18.34 34.41 9.51
CA GLY A 133 19.06 33.17 9.74
C GLY A 133 18.55 32.09 8.79
N GLY A 134 19.37 31.07 8.47
CA GLY A 134 18.95 29.97 7.59
C GLY A 134 17.65 29.29 8.02
N LEU A 135 17.31 29.36 9.32
CA LEU A 135 16.03 28.92 9.86
C LEU A 135 14.88 29.89 9.52
N GLY A 136 15.06 31.21 9.62
CA GLY A 136 14.00 32.20 9.36
C GLY A 136 13.49 32.19 7.92
N ILE A 137 14.40 32.01 6.94
CA ILE A 137 14.01 31.88 5.52
C ILE A 137 13.17 30.61 5.30
N LEU A 138 13.57 29.50 5.93
CA LEU A 138 12.87 28.23 5.80
C LEU A 138 11.51 28.26 6.51
N THR A 139 11.44 28.89 7.68
CA THR A 139 10.22 29.11 8.48
C THR A 139 9.18 29.90 7.68
N VAL A 140 9.58 31.01 7.05
CA VAL A 140 8.69 31.80 6.17
C VAL A 140 8.28 31.02 4.92
N ALA A 141 9.22 30.35 4.24
CA ALA A 141 8.94 29.60 3.01
C ALA A 141 8.01 28.40 3.26
N LEU A 142 8.19 27.69 4.38
CA LEU A 142 7.30 26.61 4.81
C LEU A 142 5.96 27.13 5.30
N GLY A 143 5.85 28.39 5.74
CA GLY A 143 4.62 28.96 6.28
C GLY A 143 4.36 28.55 7.73
N THR A 144 5.39 28.32 8.53
CA THR A 144 5.26 27.96 9.95
C THR A 144 6.08 28.91 10.80
N ASN A 145 5.83 29.00 12.10
CA ASN A 145 6.73 29.63 13.08
C ASN A 145 7.45 28.59 13.97
N GLY A 146 7.42 27.31 13.56
CA GLY A 146 7.95 26.17 14.32
C GLY A 146 7.00 25.57 15.36
N THR A 147 5.86 26.22 15.64
CA THR A 147 4.84 25.72 16.58
C THR A 147 3.43 25.70 15.98
N THR A 148 3.13 26.62 15.08
CA THR A 148 1.88 26.71 14.34
C THR A 148 2.18 26.72 12.84
N VAL A 149 1.41 25.96 12.07
CA VAL A 149 1.41 26.02 10.61
C VAL A 149 0.37 27.06 10.20
N THR A 150 0.81 28.07 9.45
CA THR A 150 -0.10 29.04 8.82
C THR A 150 -0.54 28.45 7.49
N ASP A 151 -1.81 28.09 7.43
CA ASP A 151 -2.43 27.66 6.18
C ASP A 151 -2.64 28.86 5.25
N SER A 152 -1.73 29.02 4.29
CA SER A 152 -1.72 30.10 3.33
C SER A 152 -1.48 29.54 1.94
N ALA A 153 -2.26 30.00 0.95
CA ALA A 153 -2.12 29.58 -0.44
C ALA A 153 -0.75 29.86 -1.06
N THR A 154 0.09 30.68 -0.42
CA THR A 154 1.41 31.08 -0.93
C THR A 154 2.58 30.32 -0.29
N THR A 155 2.33 29.43 0.68
CA THR A 155 3.39 28.71 1.41
C THR A 155 3.47 27.25 0.96
N VAL A 156 4.65 26.63 1.12
CA VAL A 156 4.84 25.22 0.73
C VAL A 156 3.92 24.29 1.53
N LEU A 157 3.77 24.51 2.85
CA LEU A 157 2.86 23.70 3.66
C LEU A 157 1.38 23.98 3.35
N GLY A 158 1.00 25.20 2.95
CA GLY A 158 -0.37 25.46 2.51
C GLY A 158 -0.73 24.71 1.21
N ALA A 159 0.25 24.53 0.31
CA ALA A 159 0.08 23.75 -0.92
C ALA A 159 0.05 22.22 -0.68
N ILE A 160 0.85 21.71 0.26
CA ILE A 160 0.91 20.25 0.58
C ILE A 160 -0.18 19.86 1.60
N GLY A 161 -0.66 20.81 2.39
CA GLY A 161 -1.75 20.67 3.33
C GLY A 161 -1.33 20.93 4.79
N ALA A 162 -2.14 21.70 5.49
CA ALA A 162 -2.07 21.82 6.95
C ALA A 162 -3.04 20.81 7.58
N ASN A 163 -2.78 20.36 8.81
CA ASN A 163 -3.73 19.53 9.55
C ASN A 163 -4.85 20.41 10.15
N ASN A 164 -5.68 20.98 9.28
CA ASN A 164 -6.85 21.78 9.60
C ASN A 164 -8.05 21.29 8.75
N ALA A 165 -9.22 21.92 8.91
CA ALA A 165 -10.45 21.45 8.28
C ALA A 165 -10.49 21.68 6.76
N ASP A 166 -9.82 22.73 6.27
CA ASP A 166 -9.79 23.13 4.87
C ASP A 166 -8.37 23.64 4.55
N ASN A 167 -7.83 23.27 3.38
CA ASN A 167 -6.58 23.86 2.88
C ASN A 167 -6.87 25.17 2.14
N ALA A 168 -6.08 26.21 2.40
CA ALA A 168 -6.22 27.51 1.73
C ALA A 168 -5.77 27.47 0.25
N PHE A 169 -4.96 26.47 -0.14
CA PHE A 169 -4.47 26.33 -1.51
C PHE A 169 -5.57 25.84 -2.46
N ALA A 170 -5.90 26.66 -3.47
CA ALA A 170 -6.76 26.27 -4.57
C ALA A 170 -5.94 25.57 -5.66
N SER A 171 -6.09 24.24 -5.78
CA SER A 171 -5.33 23.42 -6.74
C SER A 171 -5.75 23.60 -8.21
N GLY A 172 -6.68 24.51 -8.52
CA GLY A 172 -7.19 24.71 -9.89
C GLY A 172 -6.15 25.12 -10.94
N SER A 173 -4.93 25.53 -10.53
CA SER A 173 -3.80 25.78 -11.43
C SER A 173 -2.84 24.58 -11.58
N VAL A 174 -3.02 23.52 -10.82
CA VAL A 174 -2.21 22.29 -10.88
C VAL A 174 -2.72 21.44 -12.05
N VAL A 175 -1.82 21.09 -12.97
CA VAL A 175 -2.17 20.31 -14.16
C VAL A 175 -2.24 18.83 -13.78
N ALA A 176 -3.35 18.15 -14.12
CA ALA A 176 -3.47 16.71 -13.92
C ALA A 176 -2.46 15.94 -14.79
N ASN A 177 -1.49 15.27 -14.16
CA ASN A 177 -0.44 14.51 -14.84
C ASN A 177 -0.02 13.28 -14.02
N ALA A 178 -0.16 12.08 -14.60
CA ALA A 178 0.15 10.81 -13.94
C ALA A 178 1.64 10.65 -13.57
N ASP A 179 2.53 11.27 -14.34
CA ASP A 179 3.99 11.25 -14.13
C ASP A 179 4.50 12.55 -13.52
N GLY A 180 3.60 13.44 -13.10
CA GLY A 180 3.93 14.73 -12.52
C GLY A 180 4.40 14.65 -11.06
N SER A 181 4.54 15.83 -10.45
CA SER A 181 4.72 16.00 -9.02
C SER A 181 3.55 15.38 -8.21
N VAL A 182 3.70 15.29 -6.89
CA VAL A 182 2.68 14.67 -6.02
C VAL A 182 1.30 15.32 -6.19
N LEU A 183 1.22 16.66 -6.20
CA LEU A 183 -0.05 17.37 -6.39
C LEU A 183 -0.66 17.14 -7.78
N GLU A 184 0.16 17.10 -8.82
CA GLU A 184 -0.31 16.81 -10.20
C GLU A 184 -0.87 15.38 -10.34
N ARG A 185 -0.29 14.43 -9.59
CA ARG A 185 -0.79 13.04 -9.52
C ARG A 185 -2.08 12.92 -8.73
N GLU A 186 -2.24 13.68 -7.65
CA GLU A 186 -3.51 13.72 -6.90
C GLU A 186 -4.65 14.29 -7.74
N GLU A 187 -4.41 15.39 -8.47
CA GLU A 187 -5.38 15.94 -9.44
C GLU A 187 -5.72 14.93 -10.54
N TYR A 188 -4.72 14.19 -11.04
CA TYR A 188 -4.96 13.11 -12.01
C TYR A 188 -5.85 11.99 -11.43
N ILE A 189 -5.62 11.57 -10.18
CA ILE A 189 -6.46 10.57 -9.52
C ILE A 189 -7.86 11.11 -9.31
N GLN A 190 -8.03 12.34 -8.83
CA GLN A 190 -9.35 12.95 -8.63
C GLN A 190 -10.13 13.05 -9.96
N ALA A 191 -9.49 13.49 -11.04
CA ALA A 191 -10.11 13.54 -12.36
C ALA A 191 -10.59 12.16 -12.85
N ASN A 192 -9.79 11.11 -12.63
CA ASN A 192 -10.14 9.73 -13.01
C ASN A 192 -11.16 9.08 -12.05
N MET A 193 -11.15 9.42 -10.77
CA MET A 193 -12.15 8.95 -9.80
C MET A 193 -13.49 9.65 -9.97
N ALA A 194 -13.51 10.94 -10.32
CA ALA A 194 -14.71 11.64 -10.73
C ALA A 194 -15.33 10.99 -11.97
N LEU A 195 -14.50 10.46 -12.87
CA LEU A 195 -14.96 9.64 -13.99
C LEU A 195 -15.62 8.34 -13.48
N ALA A 196 -15.05 7.66 -12.49
CA ALA A 196 -15.63 6.45 -11.87
C ALA A 196 -16.99 6.73 -11.18
N ALA A 197 -17.15 7.88 -10.53
CA ALA A 197 -18.44 8.30 -9.96
C ALA A 197 -19.52 8.57 -11.04
N SER A 198 -19.11 8.85 -12.28
CA SER A 198 -20.03 9.01 -13.42
C SER A 198 -20.42 7.70 -14.11
N VAL A 199 -19.68 6.60 -13.91
CA VAL A 199 -19.96 5.32 -14.59
C VAL A 199 -21.19 4.61 -14.01
N ALA A 200 -21.55 4.91 -12.77
CA ALA A 200 -22.84 4.54 -12.21
C ALA A 200 -23.66 5.80 -11.96
N THR A 201 -24.08 6.49 -13.04
CA THR A 201 -25.12 7.52 -12.90
C THR A 201 -26.27 6.92 -12.09
N ALA A 202 -26.94 7.73 -11.25
CA ALA A 202 -28.11 7.27 -10.50
C ALA A 202 -29.13 6.54 -11.41
N ALA A 203 -29.18 6.91 -12.71
CA ALA A 203 -29.96 6.23 -13.74
C ALA A 203 -29.50 4.78 -14.03
N GLU A 204 -28.21 4.47 -14.10
CA GLU A 204 -27.72 3.09 -14.26
C GLU A 204 -27.89 2.28 -12.97
N LEU A 205 -27.65 2.88 -11.81
CA LEU A 205 -27.91 2.25 -10.50
C LEU A 205 -29.39 1.93 -10.29
N THR A 206 -30.32 2.73 -10.84
CA THR A 206 -31.76 2.40 -10.82
C THR A 206 -32.15 1.22 -11.71
N LYS A 207 -31.27 0.76 -12.60
CA LYS A 207 -31.50 -0.43 -13.44
C LYS A 207 -31.04 -1.73 -12.77
N VAL A 208 -30.18 -1.67 -11.76
CA VAL A 208 -29.71 -2.86 -11.02
C VAL A 208 -30.66 -3.13 -9.85
N PRO A 209 -31.43 -4.24 -9.84
CA PRO A 209 -32.26 -4.58 -8.70
C PRO A 209 -31.37 -4.87 -7.49
N LYS A 210 -31.47 -4.06 -6.42
CA LYS A 210 -30.85 -4.40 -5.14
C LYS A 210 -31.61 -5.58 -4.55
N SER A 211 -30.88 -6.62 -4.18
CA SER A 211 -31.41 -7.86 -3.63
C SER A 211 -31.68 -7.78 -2.12
N ASP A 212 -31.95 -6.60 -1.56
CA ASP A 212 -32.42 -6.47 -0.20
C ASP A 212 -33.96 -6.52 -0.19
N SER A 213 -34.50 -7.29 0.75
CA SER A 213 -35.87 -7.81 0.79
C SER A 213 -36.98 -6.74 1.00
N THR A 214 -36.68 -5.47 0.75
CA THR A 214 -37.53 -4.32 1.10
C THR A 214 -37.75 -3.32 -0.04
N VAL A 215 -37.16 -3.51 -1.23
CA VAL A 215 -37.27 -2.52 -2.33
C VAL A 215 -38.36 -2.91 -3.35
N THR A 216 -39.27 -1.96 -3.57
CA THR A 216 -40.27 -1.99 -4.65
C THR A 216 -39.52 -1.92 -5.99
N TRP A 217 -39.70 -2.94 -6.83
CA TRP A 217 -39.05 -3.03 -8.15
C TRP A 217 -39.36 -1.77 -8.96
N ASN A 218 -38.37 -1.22 -9.69
CA ASN A 218 -38.64 -0.08 -10.57
C ASN A 218 -39.77 -0.48 -11.54
N ALA A 219 -40.69 0.44 -11.81
CA ALA A 219 -41.91 0.13 -12.55
C ALA A 219 -41.63 -0.49 -13.94
N THR A 220 -40.49 -0.15 -14.54
CA THR A 220 -40.03 -0.68 -15.83
C THR A 220 -39.58 -2.15 -15.73
N ALA A 221 -38.84 -2.51 -14.69
CA ALA A 221 -38.40 -3.89 -14.43
C ALA A 221 -39.59 -4.78 -14.07
N LEU A 222 -40.50 -4.28 -13.23
CA LEU A 222 -41.74 -4.98 -12.91
C LEU A 222 -42.62 -5.19 -14.15
N ALA A 223 -42.73 -4.19 -15.02
CA ALA A 223 -43.45 -4.31 -16.29
C ALA A 223 -42.78 -5.32 -17.24
N SER A 224 -41.45 -5.36 -17.31
CA SER A 224 -40.72 -6.32 -18.15
C SER A 224 -40.90 -7.75 -17.66
N VAL A 225 -40.81 -8.00 -16.35
CA VAL A 225 -41.05 -9.32 -15.77
C VAL A 225 -42.50 -9.73 -15.97
N ASN A 226 -43.46 -8.84 -15.74
CA ASN A 226 -44.87 -9.15 -15.99
C ASN A 226 -45.11 -9.48 -17.46
N ALA A 227 -44.52 -8.73 -18.40
CA ALA A 227 -44.66 -9.03 -19.83
C ALA A 227 -44.05 -10.40 -20.21
N GLU A 228 -42.92 -10.77 -19.62
CA GLU A 228 -42.27 -12.07 -19.87
C GLU A 228 -43.04 -13.22 -19.23
N VAL A 229 -43.52 -13.05 -17.99
CA VAL A 229 -44.40 -14.01 -17.31
C VAL A 229 -45.71 -14.16 -18.06
N ASP A 230 -46.34 -13.07 -18.50
CA ASP A 230 -47.56 -13.10 -19.31
C ASP A 230 -47.30 -13.81 -20.64
N THR A 231 -46.17 -13.56 -21.29
CA THR A 231 -45.80 -14.26 -22.53
C THR A 231 -45.60 -15.75 -22.30
N ALA A 232 -44.91 -16.14 -21.22
CA ALA A 232 -44.69 -17.54 -20.86
C ALA A 232 -46.00 -18.24 -20.47
N LEU A 233 -46.85 -17.60 -19.67
CA LEU A 233 -48.17 -18.11 -19.29
C LEU A 233 -49.05 -18.27 -20.52
N ASN A 234 -49.09 -17.27 -21.40
CA ASN A 234 -49.83 -17.33 -22.65
C ASN A 234 -49.22 -18.32 -23.64
N THR A 235 -47.93 -18.64 -23.57
CA THR A 235 -47.34 -19.69 -24.43
C THR A 235 -47.73 -21.08 -23.95
N ILE A 236 -47.74 -21.30 -22.63
CA ILE A 236 -48.15 -22.57 -22.00
C ILE A 236 -49.67 -22.74 -22.07
N VAL A 237 -50.42 -21.64 -22.01
CA VAL A 237 -51.88 -21.59 -22.07
C VAL A 237 -52.29 -20.58 -23.16
N PRO A 238 -52.27 -20.97 -24.45
CA PRO A 238 -52.42 -20.12 -25.65
C PRO A 238 -53.63 -19.19 -25.72
N ALA A 239 -54.60 -19.34 -24.84
CA ALA A 239 -55.75 -18.47 -24.75
C ALA A 239 -56.24 -18.39 -23.31
N SER A 240 -56.62 -17.18 -22.87
CA SER A 240 -57.62 -17.04 -21.80
C SER A 240 -58.78 -17.98 -22.14
N PRO A 241 -59.25 -18.80 -21.20
CA PRO A 241 -60.15 -19.90 -21.48
C PRO A 241 -61.40 -19.44 -22.25
N THR A 242 -61.36 -19.52 -23.57
CA THR A 242 -62.49 -19.27 -24.45
C THR A 242 -63.26 -20.56 -24.61
N ALA A 243 -64.59 -20.47 -24.46
CA ALA A 243 -65.60 -21.46 -24.85
C ALA A 243 -65.19 -22.94 -24.64
N GLY A 244 -65.55 -23.49 -23.48
CA GLY A 244 -65.35 -24.91 -23.15
C GLY A 244 -64.21 -25.20 -22.17
N SER A 245 -63.70 -24.19 -21.48
CA SER A 245 -62.75 -24.37 -20.39
C SER A 245 -63.39 -25.01 -19.15
N LEU A 246 -62.56 -25.46 -18.21
CA LEU A 246 -63.03 -25.95 -16.91
C LEU A 246 -63.82 -24.88 -16.13
N ASN A 247 -63.46 -23.59 -16.25
CA ASN A 247 -64.22 -22.49 -15.66
C ASN A 247 -65.56 -22.27 -16.37
N ASP A 248 -65.66 -22.57 -17.66
CA ASP A 248 -66.92 -22.54 -18.41
C ASP A 248 -67.83 -23.72 -18.03
N ALA A 249 -67.24 -24.90 -17.81
CA ALA A 249 -67.94 -26.09 -17.34
C ALA A 249 -68.40 -25.99 -15.88
N LEU A 250 -67.77 -25.11 -15.08
CA LEU A 250 -68.06 -24.92 -13.65
C LEU A 250 -68.74 -23.58 -13.31
N SER A 251 -68.75 -22.58 -14.21
CA SER A 251 -69.36 -21.27 -13.91
C SER A 251 -70.86 -21.27 -14.19
N LYS A 252 -71.62 -20.82 -13.18
CA LYS A 252 -73.08 -20.66 -13.24
C LYS A 252 -73.48 -19.27 -13.75
N ALA A 253 -72.69 -18.70 -14.66
CA ALA A 253 -72.93 -17.34 -15.15
C ALA A 253 -74.09 -17.36 -16.15
N ALA A 254 -75.17 -16.66 -15.80
CA ALA A 254 -76.39 -16.58 -16.59
C ALA A 254 -76.10 -15.91 -17.94
N GLY A 255 -76.13 -16.66 -19.04
CA GLY A 255 -76.18 -16.06 -20.38
C GLY A 255 -75.62 -16.84 -21.56
N GLY A 256 -74.96 -17.99 -21.37
CA GLY A 256 -74.45 -18.77 -22.49
C GLY A 256 -74.41 -20.25 -22.17
N ASN A 257 -74.80 -21.07 -23.14
CA ASN A 257 -74.82 -22.54 -23.16
C ASN A 257 -76.19 -23.13 -22.77
N THR A 258 -76.91 -23.57 -23.80
CA THR A 258 -78.23 -24.20 -23.72
C THR A 258 -78.09 -25.61 -23.14
N PHE A 259 -78.08 -25.71 -21.81
CA PHE A 259 -78.11 -26.97 -21.07
C PHE A 259 -79.39 -27.74 -21.39
N ASN A 260 -79.28 -28.86 -22.12
CA ASN A 260 -80.44 -29.66 -22.53
C ASN A 260 -80.81 -30.77 -21.53
N LYS A 261 -80.38 -30.69 -20.26
CA LYS A 261 -80.87 -31.49 -19.12
C LYS A 261 -80.87 -33.02 -19.27
N ALA A 262 -80.25 -33.59 -20.30
CA ALA A 262 -80.39 -35.01 -20.61
C ALA A 262 -79.12 -35.83 -20.44
N THR A 263 -77.91 -35.23 -20.43
CA THR A 263 -76.65 -36.02 -20.49
C THR A 263 -75.39 -35.35 -19.92
N ASP A 264 -75.46 -34.35 -19.03
CA ASP A 264 -74.23 -33.79 -18.43
C ASP A 264 -73.89 -34.39 -17.05
N SER A 265 -72.58 -34.44 -16.76
CA SER A 265 -72.01 -35.18 -15.63
C SER A 265 -72.25 -34.54 -14.27
N LEU A 266 -72.54 -33.23 -14.23
CA LEU A 266 -72.81 -32.48 -13.00
C LEU A 266 -74.29 -32.52 -12.62
N GLU A 267 -75.20 -32.47 -13.59
CA GLU A 267 -76.64 -32.65 -13.35
C GLU A 267 -76.94 -34.13 -13.06
N ALA A 268 -76.25 -35.07 -13.71
CA ALA A 268 -76.27 -36.48 -13.31
C ALA A 268 -75.78 -36.72 -11.87
N LEU A 269 -74.77 -35.97 -11.41
CA LEU A 269 -74.32 -36.04 -10.01
C LEU A 269 -75.33 -35.39 -9.06
N ALA A 270 -75.91 -34.24 -9.43
CA ALA A 270 -76.93 -33.56 -8.64
C ALA A 270 -78.20 -34.40 -8.50
N ASP A 271 -78.64 -35.04 -9.59
CA ASP A 271 -79.77 -35.97 -9.60
C ASP A 271 -79.45 -37.24 -8.80
N ALA A 272 -78.23 -37.78 -8.91
CA ALA A 272 -77.78 -38.90 -8.07
C ALA A 272 -77.76 -38.53 -6.57
N VAL A 273 -77.37 -37.30 -6.22
CA VAL A 273 -77.40 -36.77 -4.85
C VAL A 273 -78.83 -36.53 -4.37
N ALA A 274 -79.72 -36.03 -5.23
CA ALA A 274 -81.14 -35.84 -4.91
C ALA A 274 -81.91 -37.17 -4.76
N LEU A 275 -81.44 -38.23 -5.41
CA LEU A 275 -81.93 -39.61 -5.25
C LEU A 275 -81.45 -40.28 -3.95
N ILE A 276 -80.50 -39.68 -3.20
CA ILE A 276 -80.13 -40.17 -1.86
C ILE A 276 -81.33 -39.94 -0.93
N PRO A 277 -81.97 -41.01 -0.40
CA PRO A 277 -83.20 -40.87 0.38
C PRO A 277 -82.92 -40.15 1.71
N THR A 278 -83.29 -38.87 1.81
CA THR A 278 -83.10 -38.07 3.03
C THR A 278 -83.94 -38.53 4.23
N THR A 279 -84.84 -39.50 4.01
CA THR A 279 -85.74 -40.05 5.03
C THR A 279 -85.64 -41.56 5.22
N ALA A 280 -84.73 -42.25 4.52
CA ALA A 280 -84.59 -43.71 4.61
C ALA A 280 -83.14 -44.24 4.57
N MET A 281 -82.16 -43.54 5.15
CA MET A 281 -80.88 -44.16 5.56
C MET A 281 -80.91 -44.53 7.05
N ARG A 282 -81.91 -45.32 7.46
CA ARG A 282 -81.89 -46.08 8.72
C ARG A 282 -81.85 -47.57 8.38
N GLY A 283 -80.65 -48.15 8.41
CA GLY A 283 -80.46 -49.59 8.32
C GLY A 283 -79.08 -49.98 7.83
N THR A 284 -78.14 -50.10 8.78
CA THR A 284 -76.99 -51.04 8.77
C THR A 284 -76.16 -51.13 7.48
N ASP A 285 -75.05 -50.39 7.44
CA ASP A 285 -73.72 -50.90 7.01
C ASP A 285 -72.68 -49.78 7.01
N SER A 286 -72.39 -49.24 8.20
CA SER A 286 -71.11 -48.57 8.38
C SER A 286 -70.56 -48.79 9.77
N ALA A 287 -70.31 -50.06 10.07
CA ALA A 287 -69.31 -50.43 11.07
C ALA A 287 -67.97 -49.75 10.79
N ALA A 288 -67.65 -49.45 9.52
CA ALA A 288 -66.50 -48.65 9.13
C ALA A 288 -66.61 -47.18 9.59
N LEU A 289 -67.75 -46.50 9.39
CA LEU A 289 -67.87 -45.10 9.82
C LEU A 289 -67.95 -44.96 11.35
N ALA A 290 -68.59 -45.90 12.05
CA ALA A 290 -68.56 -45.96 13.51
C ALA A 290 -67.19 -46.40 14.07
N SER A 291 -66.43 -47.21 13.33
CA SER A 291 -65.03 -47.53 13.64
C SER A 291 -64.11 -46.33 13.41
N VAL A 292 -64.31 -45.56 12.35
CA VAL A 292 -63.50 -44.38 12.03
C VAL A 292 -63.84 -43.23 12.97
N LEU A 293 -65.12 -42.98 13.28
CA LEU A 293 -65.55 -42.00 14.28
C LEU A 293 -65.21 -42.45 15.70
N GLY A 294 -65.30 -43.74 16.01
CA GLY A 294 -64.85 -44.32 17.27
C GLY A 294 -63.34 -44.25 17.44
N ALA A 295 -62.56 -44.45 16.36
CA ALA A 295 -61.12 -44.29 16.35
C ALA A 295 -60.71 -42.82 16.46
N LEU A 296 -61.40 -41.89 15.80
CA LEU A 296 -61.18 -40.45 15.95
C LEU A 296 -61.53 -39.97 17.37
N ASN A 297 -62.63 -40.46 17.95
CA ASN A 297 -63.06 -40.07 19.28
C ASN A 297 -62.18 -40.72 20.38
N THR A 298 -61.61 -41.90 20.11
CA THR A 298 -60.59 -42.53 20.98
C THR A 298 -59.23 -41.82 20.87
N ALA A 299 -58.84 -41.36 19.68
CA ALA A 299 -57.64 -40.53 19.50
C ALA A 299 -57.79 -39.15 20.18
N ALA A 300 -58.99 -38.57 20.17
CA ALA A 300 -59.27 -37.32 20.88
C ALA A 300 -59.39 -37.50 22.41
N ALA A 301 -59.86 -38.67 22.89
CA ALA A 301 -59.99 -38.97 24.32
C ALA A 301 -58.70 -39.50 24.97
N ALA A 302 -57.69 -39.86 24.17
CA ALA A 302 -56.37 -40.28 24.62
C ALA A 302 -55.30 -39.23 24.29
N GLY A 303 -55.52 -37.96 24.68
CA GLY A 303 -54.45 -36.94 24.76
C GLY A 303 -53.49 -36.87 23.57
N ALA A 304 -53.95 -37.04 22.32
CA ALA A 304 -53.10 -37.23 21.14
C ALA A 304 -52.52 -35.93 20.56
N VAL A 305 -52.08 -35.04 21.45
CA VAL A 305 -50.77 -34.40 21.31
C VAL A 305 -50.10 -34.68 22.65
N THR A 306 -49.60 -35.90 22.84
CA THR A 306 -49.01 -36.27 24.14
C THR A 306 -47.71 -35.48 24.31
N ASP A 307 -47.17 -35.35 25.53
CA ASP A 307 -45.80 -34.84 25.73
C ASP A 307 -44.78 -35.51 24.78
N ALA A 308 -45.09 -36.72 24.28
CA ALA A 308 -44.30 -37.41 23.26
C ALA A 308 -44.25 -36.69 21.89
N ASP A 309 -45.28 -35.95 21.48
CA ASP A 309 -45.28 -35.18 20.22
C ASP A 309 -44.39 -33.94 20.33
N GLU A 310 -44.44 -33.23 21.45
CA GLU A 310 -43.50 -32.14 21.75
C GLU A 310 -42.06 -32.67 21.90
N VAL A 311 -41.86 -33.77 22.64
CA VAL A 311 -40.56 -34.44 22.77
C VAL A 311 -40.04 -34.90 21.40
N MET A 312 -40.89 -35.42 20.51
CA MET A 312 -40.50 -35.82 19.17
C MET A 312 -40.09 -34.61 18.31
N ALA A 313 -40.74 -33.46 18.47
CA ALA A 313 -40.32 -32.22 17.79
C ALA A 313 -38.92 -31.78 18.27
N TYR A 314 -38.65 -31.79 19.58
CA TYR A 314 -37.33 -31.53 20.12
C TYR A 314 -36.29 -32.55 19.66
N VAL A 315 -36.62 -33.85 19.64
CA VAL A 315 -35.73 -34.90 19.14
C VAL A 315 -35.40 -34.68 17.67
N LYS A 316 -36.39 -34.33 16.83
CA LYS A 316 -36.15 -33.99 15.41
C LYS A 316 -35.23 -32.79 15.25
N GLN A 317 -35.39 -31.76 16.09
CA GLN A 317 -34.51 -30.59 16.09
C GLN A 317 -33.08 -30.97 16.47
N LEU A 318 -32.89 -31.75 17.53
CA LEU A 318 -31.59 -32.24 17.97
C LEU A 318 -30.92 -33.12 16.92
N VAL A 319 -31.68 -34.02 16.27
CA VAL A 319 -31.17 -34.87 15.17
C VAL A 319 -30.75 -34.01 13.98
N THR A 320 -31.51 -32.97 13.63
CA THR A 320 -31.16 -32.04 12.55
C THR A 320 -29.86 -31.29 12.87
N GLN A 321 -29.70 -30.81 14.11
CA GLN A 321 -28.47 -30.16 14.56
C GLN A 321 -27.28 -31.13 14.57
N LEU A 322 -27.49 -32.39 14.98
CA LEU A 322 -26.46 -33.42 14.97
C LEU A 322 -25.98 -33.74 13.55
N LEU A 323 -26.89 -33.86 12.59
CA LEU A 323 -26.55 -34.06 11.18
C LEU A 323 -25.77 -32.88 10.60
N ALA A 324 -26.13 -31.64 10.96
CA ALA A 324 -25.37 -30.45 10.56
C ALA A 324 -23.97 -30.43 11.17
N SER A 325 -23.83 -30.85 12.44
CA SER A 325 -22.52 -30.96 13.10
C SER A 325 -21.63 -32.03 12.45
N ASP A 326 -22.19 -33.18 12.06
CA ASP A 326 -21.46 -34.27 11.38
C ASP A 326 -20.92 -33.82 10.02
N ALA A 327 -21.73 -33.07 9.26
CA ALA A 327 -21.29 -32.44 8.03
C ALA A 327 -20.14 -31.45 8.26
N ASN A 328 -20.22 -30.63 9.32
CA ASN A 328 -19.14 -29.70 9.68
C ASN A 328 -17.86 -30.44 10.07
N VAL A 329 -17.94 -31.54 10.85
CA VAL A 329 -16.78 -32.37 11.21
C VAL A 329 -16.13 -32.95 9.95
N THR A 330 -16.93 -33.41 8.99
CA THR A 330 -16.42 -33.92 7.70
C THR A 330 -15.71 -32.83 6.90
N LEU A 331 -16.25 -31.61 6.87
CA LEU A 331 -15.61 -30.46 6.21
C LEU A 331 -14.31 -30.05 6.91
N ILE A 332 -14.31 -29.97 8.24
CA ILE A 332 -13.12 -29.67 9.04
C ILE A 332 -12.05 -30.73 8.78
N LYS A 333 -12.41 -32.02 8.82
CA LYS A 333 -11.48 -33.10 8.49
C LYS A 333 -10.92 -32.93 7.08
N THR A 334 -11.75 -32.65 6.08
CA THR A 334 -11.30 -32.41 4.70
C THR A 334 -10.36 -31.21 4.61
N GLN A 335 -10.56 -30.16 5.40
CA GLN A 335 -9.66 -29.00 5.46
C GLN A 335 -8.36 -29.32 6.18
N THR A 336 -8.40 -30.04 7.30
CA THR A 336 -7.22 -30.47 8.06
C THR A 336 -6.37 -31.46 7.26
N ASP A 337 -6.99 -32.40 6.55
CA ASP A 337 -6.29 -33.34 5.67
C ASP A 337 -5.57 -32.59 4.53
N LYS A 338 -6.12 -31.47 4.04
CA LYS A 338 -5.42 -30.59 3.08
C LYS A 338 -4.22 -29.85 3.66
N ILE A 339 -4.09 -29.77 5.00
CA ILE A 339 -2.99 -29.09 5.69
C ILE A 339 -1.90 -30.08 6.09
N ALA A 340 -2.27 -31.31 6.48
CA ALA A 340 -1.34 -32.34 6.96
C ALA A 340 -0.18 -32.58 5.96
N ASP A 341 -0.47 -32.67 4.67
CA ASP A 341 0.55 -32.88 3.62
C ASP A 341 1.21 -31.57 3.14
N LYS A 342 0.89 -30.42 3.75
CA LYS A 342 1.37 -29.09 3.33
C LYS A 342 2.23 -28.37 4.36
N LEU A 343 2.34 -28.89 5.58
CA LEU A 343 3.25 -28.34 6.58
C LEU A 343 4.67 -28.78 6.25
N LEU A 344 5.33 -27.96 5.42
CA LEU A 344 6.73 -28.13 5.07
C LEU A 344 7.58 -27.37 6.09
N PHE A 345 8.29 -28.11 6.93
CA PHE A 345 9.25 -27.54 7.88
C PHE A 345 10.60 -27.39 7.20
N SER A 346 11.42 -26.44 7.67
CA SER A 346 12.80 -26.27 7.18
C SER A 346 13.80 -26.27 8.31
N MET A 347 14.95 -26.92 8.10
CA MET A 347 16.10 -26.89 9.02
C MET A 347 17.38 -26.63 8.24
N ASP A 348 18.28 -25.85 8.85
CA ASP A 348 19.58 -25.51 8.29
C ASP A 348 20.69 -26.15 9.14
N PHE A 349 21.58 -26.89 8.50
CA PHE A 349 22.75 -27.50 9.12
C PHE A 349 24.01 -26.90 8.51
N TRP A 350 24.99 -26.56 9.33
CA TRP A 350 26.24 -25.94 8.89
C TRP A 350 27.44 -26.77 9.34
N SER A 351 28.47 -26.83 8.51
CA SER A 351 29.76 -27.41 8.86
C SER A 351 30.50 -26.56 9.88
N ALA A 352 31.57 -27.13 10.47
CA ALA A 352 32.60 -26.29 11.09
C ALA A 352 33.23 -25.35 10.03
N PRO A 353 33.64 -24.13 10.42
CA PRO A 353 34.34 -23.24 9.50
C PRO A 353 35.73 -23.77 9.18
N GLN A 354 36.12 -23.67 7.92
CA GLN A 354 37.47 -23.88 7.41
C GLN A 354 38.10 -22.51 7.11
N GLU A 355 39.33 -22.30 7.59
CA GLU A 355 39.99 -20.99 7.55
C GLU A 355 40.20 -20.48 6.12
N GLU A 356 40.69 -21.34 5.21
CA GLU A 356 40.92 -20.95 3.82
C GLU A 356 40.64 -22.11 2.85
N VAL A 357 40.05 -21.77 1.70
CA VAL A 357 39.94 -22.62 0.51
C VAL A 357 40.52 -21.86 -0.68
N ALA A 358 41.71 -22.24 -1.13
CA ALA A 358 42.38 -21.64 -2.28
C ALA A 358 41.92 -22.29 -3.59
N ILE A 359 41.20 -21.52 -4.41
CA ILE A 359 40.81 -21.89 -5.78
C ILE A 359 42.04 -21.68 -6.67
N PRO A 360 42.61 -22.71 -7.29
CA PRO A 360 43.83 -22.59 -8.09
C PRO A 360 43.57 -21.87 -9.42
N ALA A 361 44.62 -21.39 -10.08
CA ALA A 361 44.53 -20.85 -11.43
C ALA A 361 44.08 -21.93 -12.44
N VAL A 362 43.49 -21.56 -13.57
CA VAL A 362 42.88 -22.48 -14.56
C VAL A 362 43.83 -23.56 -15.06
N GLY A 363 45.13 -23.27 -15.18
CA GLY A 363 46.17 -24.25 -15.54
C GLY A 363 46.46 -25.31 -14.47
N ALA A 364 45.85 -25.20 -13.30
CA ALA A 364 46.00 -26.07 -12.15
C ALA A 364 44.63 -26.41 -11.51
N ALA A 365 43.56 -26.42 -12.30
CA ALA A 365 42.22 -26.79 -11.84
C ALA A 365 42.24 -28.09 -11.03
N ALA A 366 41.60 -28.09 -9.86
CA ALA A 366 41.65 -29.21 -8.92
C ALA A 366 40.32 -29.40 -8.20
N THR A 367 40.04 -30.63 -7.77
CA THR A 367 38.94 -30.91 -6.86
C THR A 367 39.38 -30.61 -5.44
N LEU A 368 38.72 -29.64 -4.79
CA LEU A 368 39.04 -29.22 -3.44
C LEU A 368 38.06 -29.87 -2.45
N THR A 369 38.57 -30.43 -1.36
CA THR A 369 37.71 -30.90 -0.27
C THR A 369 37.15 -29.70 0.50
N LEU A 370 35.86 -29.75 0.81
CA LEU A 370 35.20 -28.80 1.68
C LEU A 370 34.79 -29.49 3.00
N PRO A 371 34.45 -28.73 4.05
CA PRO A 371 34.05 -29.31 5.32
C PRO A 371 32.82 -30.22 5.20
N THR A 372 32.72 -31.23 6.05
CA THR A 372 31.55 -32.12 6.15
C THR A 372 30.41 -31.44 6.91
N VAL A 373 29.17 -31.69 6.51
CA VAL A 373 27.95 -31.32 7.26
C VAL A 373 27.38 -32.57 7.91
N THR A 374 26.98 -32.49 9.19
CA THR A 374 26.28 -33.58 9.87
C THR A 374 24.84 -33.17 10.13
N ILE A 375 23.89 -33.96 9.65
CA ILE A 375 22.47 -33.81 9.95
C ILE A 375 22.15 -34.66 11.18
N VAL A 376 21.58 -34.00 12.18
CA VAL A 376 21.09 -34.64 13.42
C VAL A 376 19.69 -34.14 13.74
N ASP A 377 18.98 -34.86 14.59
CA ASP A 377 17.68 -34.47 15.14
C ASP A 377 16.55 -34.26 14.11
N LEU A 378 16.65 -34.84 12.90
CA LEU A 378 15.46 -35.02 12.07
C LEU A 378 14.42 -35.87 12.83
N PRO A 379 13.15 -35.42 12.94
CA PRO A 379 12.11 -36.17 13.62
C PRO A 379 11.95 -37.59 13.05
N ALA A 380 11.66 -38.55 13.92
CA ALA A 380 11.37 -39.91 13.47
C ALA A 380 10.14 -39.91 12.54
N GLY A 381 10.28 -40.53 11.36
CA GLY A 381 9.24 -40.53 10.33
C GLY A 381 9.28 -39.33 9.37
N ALA A 382 10.20 -38.37 9.59
CA ALA A 382 10.36 -37.25 8.67
C ALA A 382 10.73 -37.74 7.26
N THR A 383 10.04 -37.21 6.25
CA THR A 383 10.36 -37.40 4.85
C THR A 383 10.97 -36.11 4.32
N ILE A 384 12.21 -36.16 3.84
CA ILE A 384 12.86 -35.02 3.17
C ILE A 384 12.21 -34.85 1.80
N VAL A 385 11.59 -33.68 1.59
CA VAL A 385 10.89 -33.33 0.35
C VAL A 385 11.82 -32.58 -0.60
N ARG A 386 12.78 -31.83 -0.05
CA ARG A 386 13.79 -31.09 -0.80
C ARG A 386 15.02 -30.88 0.05
N ALA A 387 16.20 -30.96 -0.53
CA ALA A 387 17.43 -30.53 0.10
C ALA A 387 18.23 -29.66 -0.88
N ILE A 388 18.86 -28.60 -0.40
CA ILE A 388 19.77 -27.76 -1.19
C ILE A 388 21.04 -27.46 -0.41
N ALA A 389 22.16 -27.32 -1.13
CA ALA A 389 23.43 -26.91 -0.53
C ALA A 389 23.55 -25.40 -0.41
N MET A 390 24.32 -24.97 0.58
CA MET A 390 24.69 -23.58 0.84
C MET A 390 26.22 -23.49 1.01
N LEU A 391 26.82 -22.40 0.57
CA LEU A 391 28.23 -22.09 0.76
C LEU A 391 28.34 -20.66 1.29
N LYS A 392 28.92 -20.49 2.47
CA LYS A 392 29.31 -19.20 3.03
C LYS A 392 30.81 -19.04 2.89
N CYS A 393 31.26 -17.88 2.41
CA CYS A 393 32.60 -17.37 2.68
C CYS A 393 32.47 -15.97 3.29
N ARG A 394 33.38 -15.59 4.19
CA ARG A 394 33.37 -14.23 4.76
C ARG A 394 33.99 -13.22 3.81
N MET A 395 35.11 -13.59 3.19
CA MET A 395 35.85 -12.72 2.27
C MET A 395 36.37 -13.53 1.09
N ILE A 396 36.44 -12.88 -0.07
CA ILE A 396 37.12 -13.38 -1.26
C ILE A 396 38.34 -12.49 -1.48
N GLU A 397 39.49 -13.10 -1.72
CA GLU A 397 40.76 -12.39 -1.85
C GLU A 397 41.43 -12.72 -3.18
N ASN A 398 41.85 -11.66 -3.89
CA ASN A 398 42.67 -11.74 -5.08
C ASN A 398 44.04 -11.13 -4.77
N THR A 399 45.04 -11.98 -4.54
CA THR A 399 46.43 -11.54 -4.28
C THR A 399 47.18 -11.17 -5.56
N ASN A 400 46.58 -11.39 -6.73
CA ASN A 400 47.20 -11.11 -8.02
C ASN A 400 47.21 -9.61 -8.35
N VAL A 401 48.18 -9.20 -9.16
CA VAL A 401 48.32 -7.82 -9.64
C VAL A 401 47.39 -7.49 -10.82
N ALA A 402 46.69 -8.48 -11.37
CA ALA A 402 45.62 -8.29 -12.35
C ALA A 402 44.26 -8.68 -11.76
N ALA A 403 43.20 -8.16 -12.37
CA ALA A 403 41.84 -8.59 -12.06
C ALA A 403 41.69 -10.10 -12.27
N ASN A 404 40.82 -10.74 -11.50
CA ASN A 404 40.64 -12.18 -11.48
C ASN A 404 39.18 -12.54 -11.26
N LYS A 405 38.80 -13.78 -11.55
CA LYS A 405 37.42 -14.28 -11.54
C LYS A 405 37.43 -15.81 -11.59
N LEU A 406 36.27 -16.45 -11.41
CA LEU A 406 36.14 -17.87 -11.68
C LEU A 406 36.27 -18.16 -13.18
N SER A 407 36.81 -19.34 -13.52
CA SER A 407 37.03 -19.77 -14.90
C SER A 407 36.10 -20.93 -15.24
N GLY A 408 35.16 -20.70 -16.16
CA GLY A 408 34.32 -21.72 -16.74
C GLY A 408 32.82 -21.52 -16.47
N ALA A 409 32.01 -21.71 -17.51
CA ALA A 409 30.56 -21.82 -17.39
C ALA A 409 30.17 -23.22 -16.90
N THR A 410 29.14 -23.33 -16.05
CA THR A 410 28.70 -24.65 -15.55
C THR A 410 28.10 -25.53 -16.65
N VAL A 411 28.78 -26.63 -16.96
CA VAL A 411 28.28 -27.88 -17.55
C VAL A 411 28.44 -28.99 -16.50
N ALA A 412 27.36 -29.73 -16.23
CA ALA A 412 27.38 -30.81 -15.23
C ALA A 412 28.52 -31.82 -15.48
N ASP A 413 29.12 -32.32 -14.41
CA ASP A 413 30.25 -33.28 -14.39
C ASP A 413 31.54 -32.86 -15.13
N THR A 414 31.57 -31.68 -15.75
CA THR A 414 32.67 -31.21 -16.60
C THR A 414 33.06 -29.76 -16.31
N SER A 415 32.45 -29.14 -15.30
CA SER A 415 32.66 -27.75 -14.94
C SER A 415 32.70 -27.52 -13.44
N GLN A 416 33.11 -26.31 -13.07
CA GLN A 416 33.30 -25.89 -11.69
C GLN A 416 31.96 -25.85 -10.92
N VAL A 417 31.78 -26.79 -9.99
CA VAL A 417 30.55 -26.95 -9.18
C VAL A 417 30.86 -27.40 -7.75
N ILE A 418 30.02 -27.02 -6.79
CA ILE A 418 30.03 -27.68 -5.47
C ILE A 418 29.22 -28.97 -5.61
N GLN A 419 29.80 -30.08 -5.16
CA GLN A 419 29.14 -31.38 -5.10
C GLN A 419 28.96 -31.86 -3.66
N VAL A 420 27.93 -32.66 -3.46
CA VAL A 420 27.63 -33.35 -2.20
C VAL A 420 27.62 -34.87 -2.44
N ARG A 421 27.95 -35.64 -1.41
CA ARG A 421 27.66 -37.08 -1.32
C ARG A 421 27.39 -37.49 0.12
N ASP A 422 26.72 -38.62 0.28
CA ASP A 422 26.67 -39.38 1.52
C ASP A 422 28.08 -39.89 1.92
N ASP A 423 28.40 -39.81 3.22
CA ASP A 423 29.67 -40.29 3.78
C ASP A 423 29.78 -41.82 3.81
N THR A 424 28.65 -42.53 3.72
CA THR A 424 28.56 -43.95 3.36
C THR A 424 28.60 -44.03 1.84
N PRO A 425 29.64 -44.64 1.20
CA PRO A 425 30.08 -44.30 -0.15
C PRO A 425 28.98 -43.91 -1.16
N GLY A 426 28.67 -42.61 -1.22
CA GLY A 426 27.66 -42.05 -2.11
C GLY A 426 28.19 -41.66 -3.48
N THR A 427 27.29 -41.34 -4.41
CA THR A 427 27.65 -40.78 -5.72
C THR A 427 27.69 -39.27 -5.60
N TRP A 428 28.78 -38.64 -6.04
CA TRP A 428 28.84 -37.17 -6.08
C TRP A 428 27.73 -36.59 -6.95
N ARG A 429 27.01 -35.60 -6.41
CA ARG A 429 25.97 -34.86 -7.14
C ARG A 429 26.22 -33.37 -7.09
N ASP A 430 26.03 -32.72 -8.23
CA ASP A 430 26.08 -31.27 -8.34
C ASP A 430 25.02 -30.62 -7.45
N ALA A 431 25.45 -29.67 -6.62
CA ALA A 431 24.61 -29.01 -5.64
C ALA A 431 24.58 -27.48 -5.83
N ILE A 432 25.74 -26.87 -6.15
CA ILE A 432 25.83 -25.43 -6.47
C ILE A 432 26.59 -25.26 -7.78
N LYS A 433 25.99 -24.54 -8.71
CA LYS A 433 26.53 -24.22 -10.03
C LYS A 433 27.10 -22.80 -10.04
N PHE A 434 28.19 -22.57 -10.75
CA PHE A 434 28.81 -21.26 -10.91
C PHE A 434 28.71 -20.74 -12.34
N ALA A 435 28.44 -19.46 -12.50
CA ALA A 435 28.54 -18.81 -13.80
C ALA A 435 30.01 -18.52 -14.13
N ASP A 436 30.34 -18.52 -15.41
CA ASP A 436 31.62 -17.97 -15.87
C ASP A 436 31.73 -16.52 -15.42
N ASP A 437 32.96 -16.06 -15.16
CA ASP A 437 33.27 -14.71 -14.66
C ASP A 437 32.67 -14.36 -13.28
N GLN A 438 32.05 -15.30 -12.57
CA GLN A 438 31.57 -15.07 -11.20
C GLN A 438 32.75 -14.75 -10.25
N PHE A 439 32.47 -13.97 -9.20
CA PHE A 439 33.50 -13.42 -8.29
C PHE A 439 34.57 -12.58 -8.99
N GLY A 440 34.17 -11.79 -9.99
CA GLY A 440 35.04 -10.78 -10.59
C GLY A 440 35.58 -9.81 -9.54
N MET A 441 36.89 -9.84 -9.34
CA MET A 441 37.61 -9.05 -8.36
C MET A 441 38.69 -8.21 -9.02
N ALA A 442 38.87 -6.98 -8.50
CA ALA A 442 39.97 -6.12 -8.92
C ALA A 442 41.35 -6.69 -8.49
N ALA A 443 42.42 -6.10 -9.03
CA ALA A 443 43.79 -6.48 -8.70
C ALA A 443 44.12 -6.18 -7.23
N SER A 444 44.70 -7.15 -6.51
CA SER A 444 45.22 -6.99 -5.15
C SER A 444 44.17 -6.47 -4.16
N THR A 445 42.93 -6.93 -4.30
CA THR A 445 41.80 -6.54 -3.43
C THR A 445 41.27 -7.71 -2.61
N ARG A 446 40.53 -7.35 -1.56
CA ARG A 446 39.76 -8.26 -0.72
C ARG A 446 38.35 -7.69 -0.59
N GLU A 447 37.35 -8.49 -0.93
CA GLU A 447 35.95 -8.08 -0.93
C GLU A 447 35.11 -8.98 -0.02
N GLY A 448 33.97 -8.47 0.45
CA GLY A 448 33.06 -9.23 1.30
C GLY A 448 32.44 -10.40 0.53
N GLY A 449 32.48 -11.60 1.12
CA GLY A 449 31.82 -12.78 0.60
C GLY A 449 30.37 -12.91 1.09
N ASP A 450 29.53 -13.60 0.32
CA ASP A 450 28.11 -13.82 0.63
C ASP A 450 27.80 -15.31 0.92
N VAL A 451 26.54 -15.63 1.21
CA VAL A 451 25.98 -16.98 1.16
C VAL A 451 25.53 -17.26 -0.28
N LEU A 452 26.11 -18.28 -0.90
CA LEU A 452 25.61 -18.86 -2.12
C LEU A 452 24.66 -20.01 -1.79
N ILE A 453 23.50 -20.01 -2.42
CA ILE A 453 22.46 -21.02 -2.21
C ILE A 453 22.25 -21.74 -3.55
N GLY A 454 22.40 -23.06 -3.54
CA GLY A 454 22.14 -23.90 -4.70
C GLY A 454 20.66 -23.95 -5.06
N ASP A 455 20.36 -24.13 -6.34
CA ASP A 455 19.00 -24.31 -6.85
C ASP A 455 18.62 -25.79 -7.03
N THR A 456 19.63 -26.65 -7.12
CA THR A 456 19.51 -28.07 -7.46
C THR A 456 19.04 -28.87 -6.25
N ASP A 457 17.97 -29.63 -6.43
CA ASP A 457 17.44 -30.51 -5.39
C ASP A 457 18.32 -31.76 -5.26
N ILE A 458 18.92 -31.91 -4.08
CA ILE A 458 19.84 -32.98 -3.72
C ILE A 458 19.21 -33.95 -2.71
N ALA A 459 17.89 -33.95 -2.53
CA ALA A 459 17.18 -34.84 -1.59
C ALA A 459 17.37 -36.35 -1.87
N VAL A 460 17.77 -36.72 -3.10
CA VAL A 460 18.11 -38.12 -3.44
C VAL A 460 19.43 -38.57 -2.80
N GLU A 461 20.29 -37.63 -2.39
CA GLU A 461 21.54 -37.90 -1.69
C GLU A 461 21.43 -37.56 -0.20
N VAL A 462 20.70 -36.50 0.14
CA VAL A 462 20.46 -36.06 1.52
C VAL A 462 19.10 -36.58 1.97
N ASP A 463 19.06 -37.80 2.51
CA ASP A 463 17.83 -38.55 2.77
C ASP A 463 17.60 -38.91 4.26
N ALA A 464 18.57 -38.69 5.16
CA ALA A 464 18.47 -39.06 6.56
C ALA A 464 19.36 -38.22 7.50
N ASN A 465 19.32 -38.55 8.80
CA ASN A 465 20.34 -38.09 9.75
C ASN A 465 21.65 -38.82 9.45
N ASP A 466 22.60 -38.15 8.78
CA ASP A 466 23.92 -38.71 8.45
C ASP A 466 25.00 -37.61 8.29
N GLY A 467 26.23 -38.02 7.99
CA GLY A 467 27.31 -37.16 7.53
C GLY A 467 27.32 -37.01 6.00
N TYR A 468 27.49 -35.77 5.53
CA TYR A 468 27.51 -35.45 4.11
C TYR A 468 28.81 -34.73 3.75
N ASN A 469 29.59 -35.31 2.84
CA ASN A 469 30.83 -34.72 2.37
C ASN A 469 30.58 -33.73 1.23
N PHE A 470 31.40 -32.69 1.19
CA PHE A 470 31.37 -31.69 0.13
C PHE A 470 32.71 -31.59 -0.59
N GLN A 471 32.65 -31.27 -1.87
CA GLN A 471 33.83 -30.91 -2.65
C GLN A 471 33.52 -29.78 -3.63
N TYR A 472 34.54 -29.02 -3.98
CA TYR A 472 34.53 -28.09 -5.10
C TYR A 472 35.18 -28.80 -6.31
N LEU A 473 34.35 -29.38 -7.18
CA LEU A 473 34.82 -30.10 -8.37
C LEU A 473 35.45 -29.12 -9.36
N LEU A 474 36.66 -29.44 -9.85
CA LEU A 474 37.37 -28.68 -10.89
C LEU A 474 37.43 -27.17 -10.62
N ALA A 475 37.70 -26.79 -9.37
CA ALA A 475 37.79 -25.40 -8.98
C ALA A 475 38.95 -24.71 -9.73
N ALA A 476 38.63 -23.60 -10.41
CA ALA A 476 39.56 -22.85 -11.24
C ALA A 476 39.26 -21.35 -11.22
N ALA A 477 40.29 -20.53 -11.14
CA ALA A 477 40.25 -19.09 -11.31
C ALA A 477 41.00 -18.70 -12.59
N ASP A 478 40.55 -17.65 -13.26
CA ASP A 478 40.93 -17.33 -14.65
C ASP A 478 42.42 -16.97 -14.78
N VAL A 479 42.96 -16.20 -13.83
CA VAL A 479 44.33 -15.67 -13.92
C VAL A 479 45.28 -16.30 -12.89
N ALA A 480 44.93 -16.20 -11.61
CA ALA A 480 45.74 -16.68 -10.49
C ALA A 480 44.83 -17.30 -9.42
N ALA A 481 45.37 -17.76 -8.30
CA ALA A 481 44.53 -18.31 -7.24
C ALA A 481 43.58 -17.24 -6.63
N LEU A 482 42.36 -17.65 -6.29
CA LEU A 482 41.42 -16.88 -5.47
C LEU A 482 41.24 -17.56 -4.12
N ASN A 483 41.33 -16.81 -3.02
CA ASN A 483 41.20 -17.39 -1.69
C ASN A 483 39.83 -17.07 -1.11
N LEU A 484 39.06 -18.13 -0.83
CA LEU A 484 37.85 -18.03 -0.02
C LEU A 484 38.25 -18.15 1.45
N ASN A 485 37.97 -17.12 2.24
CA ASN A 485 38.33 -17.05 3.65
C ASN A 485 37.10 -17.31 4.55
N ASP A 486 37.33 -17.99 5.68
CA ASP A 486 36.31 -18.39 6.66
C ASP A 486 35.13 -19.09 5.98
N VAL A 487 35.41 -20.23 5.33
CA VAL A 487 34.45 -20.99 4.52
C VAL A 487 33.65 -21.95 5.38
N ALA A 488 32.33 -21.96 5.21
CA ALA A 488 31.45 -23.00 5.76
C ALA A 488 30.48 -23.46 4.66
N VAL A 489 30.18 -24.75 4.64
CA VAL A 489 29.10 -25.31 3.80
C VAL A 489 27.92 -25.66 4.67
N GLY A 490 26.73 -25.67 4.08
CA GLY A 490 25.51 -26.01 4.79
C GLY A 490 24.52 -26.76 3.91
N LEU A 491 23.55 -27.39 4.57
CA LEU A 491 22.40 -28.04 3.96
C LEU A 491 21.15 -27.38 4.51
N ARG A 492 20.29 -26.89 3.60
CA ARG A 492 18.93 -26.49 3.93
C ARG A 492 18.00 -27.60 3.46
N ILE A 493 17.30 -28.20 4.42
CA ILE A 493 16.35 -29.28 4.16
C ILE A 493 14.93 -28.79 4.39
N TRP A 494 14.03 -29.28 3.56
CA TRP A 494 12.59 -29.18 3.76
C TRP A 494 12.02 -30.57 3.96
N TYR A 495 11.27 -30.76 5.04
CA TYR A 495 10.71 -32.07 5.40
C TYR A 495 9.25 -31.96 5.84
N SER A 496 8.54 -33.07 5.71
CA SER A 496 7.22 -33.32 6.30
C SER A 496 7.31 -34.44 7.35
N VAL A 497 6.43 -34.44 8.34
CA VAL A 497 6.36 -35.48 9.40
C VAL A 497 5.01 -36.17 9.37
#